data_AF-I4K2Y7-F1
#
_entry.id   AF-I4K2Y7-F1
#
_cell.length_a   1.000
_cell.length_b   1.000
_cell.length_c   1.000
_cell.angle_alpha   90.00
_cell.angle_beta   90.00
_cell.angle_gamma   90.00
#
_symmetry.space_group_name_H-M   'P 1'
#
loop_
_entity.id
_entity.type
_entity.pdbx_description
1 polymer ?
#
loop_
_entity_poly.entity_id
_entity_poly.type
_entity_poly.pdbx_seq_one_letter_code
_entity_poly.pdbx_strand_id
1 'polypeptide(L)'
;MATRYAKRVLVAVLAAFAALAVFNNLTDYTSNSNFIRHVLSMDTTFPDNAAMSPAITVPWLWHGAYWLIIAGEVLSALVLAANVPMLWRARHRSDEQFNRAQACAVAASPRACWCGSSALW
;
A
#
# COMPACT_ATOMS: atom_id res chain seq x y z
N MET A 1 13.78 -21.65 -10.34
CA MET A 1 14.11 -21.21 -8.96
C MET A 1 14.38 -19.70 -8.85
N ALA A 2 15.19 -19.09 -9.71
CA ALA A 2 15.51 -17.65 -9.67
C ALA A 2 14.27 -16.73 -9.64
N THR A 3 13.27 -16.99 -10.48
CA THR A 3 12.02 -16.20 -10.56
C THR A 3 11.23 -16.20 -9.24
N ARG A 4 11.33 -17.27 -8.43
CA ARG A 4 10.67 -17.34 -7.12
C ARG A 4 11.34 -16.43 -6.10
N TYR A 5 12.67 -16.41 -6.08
CA TYR A 5 13.42 -15.51 -5.23
C TYR A 5 13.22 -14.05 -5.65
N ALA A 6 13.26 -13.75 -6.96
CA ALA A 6 13.01 -12.41 -7.48
C ALA A 6 11.63 -11.86 -7.05
N LYS A 7 10.56 -12.66 -7.18
CA LYS A 7 9.21 -12.26 -6.73
C LYS A 7 9.16 -11.95 -5.23
N ARG A 8 9.86 -12.72 -4.38
CA ARG A 8 9.89 -12.49 -2.92
C ARG A 8 10.64 -11.21 -2.57
N VAL A 9 11.82 -11.02 -3.16
CA VAL A 9 12.62 -9.81 -2.97
C VAL A 9 11.83 -8.59 -3.41
N LEU A 10 11.15 -8.66 -4.56
CA LEU A 10 10.29 -7.58 -5.04
C LEU A 10 9.17 -7.23 -4.05
N VAL A 11 8.44 -8.22 -3.53
CA VAL A 11 7.37 -7.99 -2.53
C VAL A 11 7.94 -7.40 -1.24
N ALA A 12 9.09 -7.89 -0.77
CA ALA A 12 9.73 -7.36 0.44
C ALA A 12 10.21 -5.91 0.27
N VAL A 13 10.80 -5.58 -0.89
CA VAL A 13 11.22 -4.21 -1.22
C VAL A 13 9.99 -3.30 -1.33
N LEU A 14 8.91 -3.75 -1.96
CA LEU A 14 7.69 -2.96 -2.07
C LEU A 14 7.02 -2.73 -0.71
N ALA A 15 7.03 -3.73 0.18
CA ALA A 15 6.56 -3.58 1.56
C ALA A 15 7.39 -2.54 2.33
N ALA A 16 8.72 -2.59 2.20
CA ALA A 16 9.63 -1.63 2.83
C ALA A 16 9.43 -0.20 2.27
N PHE A 17 9.26 -0.07 0.96
CA PHE A 17 8.97 1.20 0.30
C PHE A 17 7.64 1.81 0.79
N ALA A 18 6.58 1.00 0.86
CA ALA A 18 5.29 1.45 1.38
C ALA A 18 5.38 1.87 2.86
N ALA A 19 6.12 1.12 3.68
CA ALA A 19 6.36 1.50 5.08
C ALA A 19 7.15 2.82 5.21
N LEU A 20 8.13 3.05 4.32
CA LEU A 20 8.87 4.30 4.27
C LEU A 20 7.99 5.48 3.84
N ALA A 21 7.06 5.27 2.90
CA ALA A 21 6.08 6.28 2.51
C ALA A 21 5.19 6.69 3.68
N VAL A 22 4.66 5.71 4.43
CA VAL A 22 3.90 5.96 5.67
C VAL A 22 4.76 6.73 6.67
N PHE A 23 6.01 6.28 6.90
CA PHE A 23 6.91 6.95 7.83
C PHE A 23 7.18 8.41 7.43
N ASN A 24 7.41 8.67 6.14
CA ASN A 24 7.60 10.02 5.60
C ASN A 24 6.36 10.88 5.82
N ASN A 25 5.17 10.37 5.51
CA ASN A 25 3.91 11.11 5.71
C ASN A 25 3.59 11.37 7.18
N LEU A 26 3.99 10.48 8.09
CA LEU A 26 3.81 10.72 9.53
C LEU A 26 4.88 11.67 10.11
N THR A 27 6.13 11.56 9.67
CA THR A 27 7.25 12.35 10.22
C THR A 27 7.21 13.80 9.74
N ASP A 28 6.88 14.02 8.47
CA ASP A 28 6.73 15.36 7.89
C ASP A 28 5.27 15.67 7.56
N TYR A 29 4.40 15.50 8.56
CA TYR A 29 2.95 15.67 8.40
C TYR A 29 2.57 17.08 7.93
N THR A 30 3.20 18.12 8.47
CA THR A 30 2.87 19.51 8.17
C THR A 30 3.22 19.87 6.73
N SER A 31 4.40 19.51 6.24
CA SER A 31 4.80 19.79 4.85
C SER A 31 3.90 19.05 3.86
N ASN A 32 3.68 17.76 4.09
CA ASN A 32 2.90 16.92 3.18
C ASN A 32 1.40 17.29 3.17
N SER A 33 0.82 17.65 4.32
CA SER A 33 -0.56 18.15 4.37
C SER A 33 -0.73 19.52 3.69
N ASN A 34 0.27 20.40 3.78
CA ASN A 34 0.28 21.67 3.04
C ASN A 34 0.35 21.46 1.52
N PHE A 35 1.12 20.47 1.06
CA PHE A 35 1.14 20.10 -0.37
C PHE A 35 -0.25 19.68 -0.87
N ILE A 36 -0.94 18.79 -0.12
CA ILE A 36 -2.31 18.38 -0.46
C ILE A 36 -3.28 19.57 -0.44
N ARG A 37 -3.14 20.47 0.53
CA ARG A 37 -3.90 21.72 0.55
C ARG A 37 -3.70 22.50 -0.75
N HIS A 38 -2.45 22.76 -1.17
CA HIS A 38 -2.16 23.53 -2.38
C HIS A 38 -2.72 22.86 -3.65
N VAL A 39 -2.66 21.53 -3.73
CA VAL A 39 -3.23 20.76 -4.84
C VAL A 39 -4.76 20.88 -4.87
N LEU A 40 -5.42 20.77 -3.72
CA LEU A 40 -6.88 20.81 -3.62
C LEU A 40 -7.46 22.22 -3.68
N SER A 41 -6.74 23.21 -3.15
CA SER A 41 -7.10 24.63 -3.23
C SER A 41 -6.79 25.24 -4.60
N MET A 42 -5.96 24.57 -5.40
CA MET A 42 -5.46 25.05 -6.68
C MET A 42 -4.78 26.44 -6.61
N ASP A 43 -4.30 26.84 -5.44
CA ASP A 43 -3.75 28.19 -5.19
C ASP A 43 -2.41 28.47 -5.90
N THR A 44 -1.80 27.44 -6.50
CA THR A 44 -0.59 27.55 -7.32
C THR A 44 -0.86 27.53 -8.83
N THR A 45 -2.12 27.43 -9.26
CA THR A 45 -2.47 27.47 -10.69
C THR A 45 -2.56 28.90 -11.22
N PHE A 46 -2.21 29.09 -12.50
CA PHE A 46 -2.20 30.41 -13.16
C PHE A 46 -3.60 31.06 -13.11
N PRO A 47 -3.69 32.39 -12.89
CA PRO A 47 -4.95 33.12 -12.92
C PRO A 47 -5.63 32.99 -14.31
N ASP A 48 -6.97 32.96 -14.34
CA ASP A 48 -7.83 32.81 -15.53
C ASP A 48 -7.95 31.40 -16.18
N ASN A 49 -7.63 30.33 -15.44
CA ASN A 49 -7.97 28.97 -15.89
C ASN A 49 -9.44 28.62 -15.62
N ALA A 50 -10.21 28.36 -16.69
CA ALA A 50 -11.61 27.90 -16.61
C ALA A 50 -11.80 26.58 -15.83
N ALA A 51 -10.72 25.84 -15.54
CA ALA A 51 -10.72 24.61 -14.75
C ALA A 51 -10.54 24.80 -13.22
N MET A 52 -10.49 26.03 -12.69
CA MET A 52 -10.45 26.28 -11.23
C MET A 52 -11.75 25.87 -10.49
N SER A 53 -12.82 25.53 -11.23
CA SER A 53 -14.17 25.39 -10.68
C SER A 53 -14.51 24.07 -9.95
N PRO A 54 -13.51 23.31 -9.47
CA PRO A 54 -13.71 22.55 -8.23
C PRO A 54 -12.58 22.78 -7.20
N ALA A 55 -12.10 24.02 -7.05
CA ALA A 55 -11.20 24.36 -5.96
C ALA A 55 -11.88 24.07 -4.62
N ILE A 56 -11.35 23.09 -3.90
CA ILE A 56 -11.83 22.71 -2.57
C ILE A 56 -11.15 23.66 -1.60
N THR A 57 -11.90 24.59 -1.01
CA THR A 57 -11.39 25.56 -0.02
C THR A 57 -11.75 25.20 1.42
N VAL A 58 -12.29 24.00 1.61
CA VAL A 58 -12.86 23.54 2.87
C VAL A 58 -11.79 22.82 3.70
N PRO A 59 -11.34 23.37 4.85
CA PRO A 59 -10.18 22.85 5.58
C PRO A 59 -10.29 21.40 6.04
N TRP A 60 -11.49 20.98 6.48
CA TRP A 60 -11.71 19.61 6.92
C TRP A 60 -11.62 18.59 5.76
N LEU A 61 -11.90 19.01 4.52
CA LEU A 61 -11.83 18.13 3.36
C LEU A 61 -10.37 17.89 2.93
N TRP A 62 -9.48 18.87 3.12
CA TRP A 62 -8.03 18.67 2.92
C TRP A 62 -7.46 17.66 3.92
N HIS A 63 -7.84 17.78 5.19
CA HIS A 63 -7.44 16.81 6.19
C HIS A 63 -8.02 15.43 5.86
N GLY A 64 -9.32 15.33 5.55
CA GLY A 64 -9.94 14.06 5.16
C GLY A 64 -9.25 13.37 4.00
N ALA A 65 -8.90 14.13 2.94
CA ALA A 65 -8.16 13.61 1.80
C ALA A 65 -6.76 13.12 2.19
N TYR A 66 -6.05 13.87 3.04
CA TYR A 66 -4.71 13.48 3.48
C TYR A 66 -4.72 12.22 4.35
N TRP A 67 -5.69 12.11 5.27
CA TRP A 67 -5.89 10.90 6.07
C TRP A 67 -6.22 9.68 5.21
N LEU A 68 -6.99 9.85 4.13
CA LEU A 68 -7.28 8.78 3.19
C LEU A 68 -6.03 8.27 2.47
N ILE A 69 -5.10 9.17 2.09
CA ILE A 69 -3.82 8.80 1.48
C ILE A 69 -2.99 7.97 2.46
N ILE A 70 -2.78 8.47 3.68
CA ILE A 70 -2.03 7.74 4.72
C ILE A 70 -2.67 6.38 4.99
N ALA A 71 -4.00 6.30 5.07
CA ALA A 71 -4.71 5.04 5.26
C ALA A 71 -4.45 4.04 4.12
N GLY A 72 -4.43 4.51 2.86
CA GLY A 72 -4.11 3.69 1.69
C GLY A 72 -2.67 3.18 1.69
N GLU A 73 -1.71 4.02 2.10
CA GLU A 73 -0.31 3.64 2.24
C GLU A 73 -0.12 2.61 3.36
N VAL A 74 -0.75 2.83 4.52
CA VAL A 74 -0.75 1.88 5.64
C VAL A 74 -1.35 0.55 5.23
N LEU A 75 -2.51 0.55 4.56
CA LEU A 75 -3.14 -0.67 4.08
C LEU A 75 -2.22 -1.42 3.10
N SER A 76 -1.60 -0.70 2.16
CA SER A 76 -0.67 -1.27 1.20
C SER A 76 0.55 -1.89 1.90
N ALA A 77 1.15 -1.17 2.86
CA ALA A 77 2.27 -1.65 3.65
C ALA A 77 1.90 -2.92 4.44
N LEU A 78 0.74 -2.95 5.07
CA LEU A 78 0.26 -4.10 5.84
C LEU A 78 -0.01 -5.33 4.95
N VAL A 79 -0.69 -5.14 3.81
CA VAL A 79 -0.96 -6.24 2.87
C VAL A 79 0.34 -6.80 2.32
N LEU A 80 1.27 -5.95 1.89
CA LEU A 80 2.56 -6.38 1.37
C LEU A 80 3.42 -7.06 2.45
N ALA A 81 3.47 -6.49 3.65
CA ALA A 81 4.19 -7.07 4.78
C ALA A 81 3.64 -8.44 5.18
N ALA A 82 2.31 -8.64 5.16
CA ALA A 82 1.69 -9.93 5.45
C ALA A 82 2.07 -11.03 4.43
N ASN A 83 2.34 -10.64 3.19
CA ASN A 83 2.73 -11.56 2.12
C ASN A 83 4.16 -12.11 2.26
N VAL A 84 5.08 -11.32 2.83
CA VAL A 84 6.48 -11.71 3.04
C VAL A 84 6.63 -13.01 3.85
N PRO A 85 6.06 -13.15 5.07
CA PRO A 85 6.20 -14.38 5.87
C PRO A 85 5.46 -15.57 5.25
N MET A 86 4.35 -15.35 4.53
CA MET A 86 3.62 -16.41 3.82
C MET A 86 4.48 -17.02 2.71
N LEU A 87 5.09 -16.16 1.88
CA LEU A 87 6.00 -16.58 0.80
C LEU A 87 7.29 -17.21 1.33
N TRP A 88 7.76 -16.77 2.51
CA TRP A 88 8.93 -17.34 3.18
C TRP A 88 8.67 -18.77 3.69
N ARG A 89 7.50 -19.02 4.29
CA ARG A 89 7.10 -20.36 4.77
C ARG A 89 6.87 -21.36 3.64
N ALA A 90 6.41 -20.89 2.48
CA ALA A 90 6.19 -21.75 1.30
C ALA A 90 7.48 -22.08 0.52
N ARG A 91 8.67 -21.72 1.01
CA ARG A 91 9.92 -21.78 0.23
C ARG A 91 10.39 -23.19 -0.16
N HIS A 92 9.99 -24.23 0.59
CA HIS A 92 10.32 -25.63 0.35
C HIS A 92 9.11 -26.45 -0.16
N ARG A 93 7.98 -25.80 -0.44
CA ARG A 93 6.75 -26.46 -0.87
C ARG A 93 6.75 -26.69 -2.38
N SER A 94 5.94 -27.65 -2.85
CA SER A 94 5.77 -27.96 -4.28
C SER A 94 5.19 -26.79 -5.07
N ASP A 95 5.36 -26.83 -6.39
CA ASP A 95 5.02 -25.74 -7.32
C ASP A 95 3.55 -25.31 -7.24
N GLU A 96 2.63 -26.28 -7.10
CA GLU A 96 1.20 -26.03 -6.95
C GLU A 96 0.84 -25.37 -5.61
N GLN A 97 1.55 -25.74 -4.53
CA GLN A 97 1.34 -25.14 -3.21
C GLN A 97 1.92 -23.71 -3.15
N PHE A 98 3.02 -23.45 -3.86
CA PHE A 98 3.59 -22.11 -4.00
C PHE A 98 2.65 -21.19 -4.80
N ASN A 99 2.10 -21.67 -5.92
CA ASN A 99 1.17 -20.87 -6.73
C ASN A 99 -0.14 -20.56 -5.99
N ARG A 100 -0.67 -21.52 -5.20
CA ARG A 100 -1.83 -21.26 -4.33
C ARG A 100 -1.54 -20.24 -3.24
N ALA A 101 -0.40 -20.36 -2.57
CA ALA A 101 0.02 -19.36 -1.57
C ALA A 101 0.18 -17.97 -2.20
N GLN A 102 0.68 -17.90 -3.44
CA GLN A 102 0.81 -16.64 -4.19
C GLN A 102 -0.56 -16.06 -4.59
N ALA A 103 -1.51 -16.87 -5.06
CA ALA A 103 -2.85 -16.40 -5.41
C ALA A 103 -3.62 -15.87 -4.19
N CYS A 104 -3.51 -16.55 -3.05
CA CYS A 104 -4.14 -16.14 -1.79
C CYS A 104 -3.48 -14.88 -1.17
N ALA A 105 -2.16 -14.73 -1.36
CA ALA A 105 -1.40 -13.54 -0.97
C ALA A 105 -1.88 -12.28 -1.71
N VAL A 106 -2.15 -12.41 -3.01
CA VAL A 106 -2.69 -11.33 -3.84
C VAL A 106 -4.14 -10.99 -3.46
N ALA A 107 -4.93 -11.98 -3.04
CA ALA A 107 -6.33 -11.79 -2.63
C ALA A 107 -6.50 -11.14 -1.23
N ALA A 108 -5.40 -10.77 -0.55
CA ALA A 108 -5.42 -10.10 0.76
C ALA A 108 -6.24 -10.84 1.86
N SER A 109 -6.38 -12.17 1.78
CA SER A 109 -7.07 -12.98 2.80
C SER A 109 -6.09 -13.92 3.54
N PRO A 110 -5.36 -13.40 4.55
CA PRO A 110 -4.41 -14.21 5.31
C PRO A 110 -5.08 -15.33 6.13
N ARG A 111 -6.35 -15.14 6.54
CA ARG A 111 -7.13 -16.14 7.30
C ARG A 111 -7.54 -17.35 6.46
N ALA A 112 -7.95 -17.14 5.21
CA ALA A 112 -8.30 -18.25 4.32
C ALA A 112 -7.10 -19.18 4.04
N CYS A 113 -5.88 -18.62 4.06
CA CYS A 113 -4.66 -19.39 3.84
C CYS A 113 -4.22 -20.25 5.03
N TRP A 114 -4.53 -19.84 6.27
CA TRP A 114 -4.20 -20.63 7.47
C TRP A 114 -5.09 -21.87 7.60
N CYS A 115 -6.39 -21.71 7.29
CA CYS A 115 -7.38 -22.79 7.36
C CYS A 115 -7.17 -23.88 6.27
N GLY A 116 -6.70 -23.48 5.08
CA GLY A 116 -6.37 -24.45 4.01
C GLY A 116 -5.06 -25.22 4.20
N SER A 117 -4.14 -24.74 5.06
CA SER A 117 -2.87 -25.43 5.35
C SER A 117 -2.99 -26.47 6.47
N SER A 118 -4.05 -26.41 7.28
CA SER A 118 -4.32 -27.36 8.37
C SER A 118 -5.00 -28.66 7.93
N ALA A 119 -5.49 -28.75 6.69
CA ALA A 119 -6.21 -29.91 6.16
C ALA A 119 -5.31 -30.94 5.43
N LEU A 120 -4.00 -30.93 5.69
CA LEU A 120 -3.02 -31.81 5.04
C LEU A 120 -2.11 -32.54 6.04
N TRP A 121 -2.58 -32.69 7.29
CA TRP A 121 -2.13 -33.77 8.17
C TRP A 121 -3.07 -34.96 8.00
#